data_AF-A0A0Q4J3P8-F1
#
_entry.id   AF-A0A0Q4J3P8-F1
#
_cell.length_a   1.000
_cell.length_b   1.000
_cell.length_c   1.000
_cell.angle_alpha   90.00
_cell.angle_beta   90.00
_cell.angle_gamma   90.00
#
_symmetry.space_group_name_H-M   'P 1'
#
loop_
_entity.id
_entity.type
_entity.pdbx_description
1 polymer ?
#
loop_
_entity_poly.entity_id
_entity_poly.type
_entity_poly.pdbx_seq_one_letter_code
_entity_poly.pdbx_strand_id
1 'polypeptide(L)'
;MAYVITSYLVLIGSLRDIGQYVHQLQRSVNEMEELVALRGEPLGVADRADARPIAIEADAIRFEDVIFRYAGQDRPIDQHLTVAISAGQRVGLVGPSGSGKTSFVKLIQRF
;
A
#
# COMPACT_ATOMS: atom_id res chain seq x y z
N MET A 1 -58.89 12.57 -19.55
CA MET A 1 -57.79 13.55 -19.48
C MET A 1 -56.82 13.28 -18.33
N ALA A 2 -57.27 13.22 -17.06
CA ALA A 2 -56.36 12.99 -15.91
C ALA A 2 -55.54 11.69 -16.00
N TYR A 3 -56.16 10.54 -16.35
CA TYR A 3 -55.45 9.26 -16.47
C TYR A 3 -54.35 9.24 -17.54
N VAL A 4 -54.57 9.95 -18.66
CA VAL A 4 -53.58 10.08 -19.74
C VAL A 4 -52.40 10.93 -19.29
N ILE A 5 -52.65 12.01 -18.56
CA ILE A 5 -51.59 12.87 -18.01
C ILE A 5 -50.79 12.11 -16.95
N THR A 6 -51.45 11.39 -16.03
CA THR A 6 -50.77 10.60 -15.00
C THR A 6 -49.95 9.46 -15.60
N SER A 7 -50.49 8.70 -16.56
CA SER A 7 -49.72 7.63 -17.22
C SER A 7 -48.53 8.17 -18.02
N TYR A 8 -48.68 9.31 -18.69
CA TYR A 8 -47.58 10.00 -19.37
C TYR A 8 -46.49 10.48 -18.40
N LEU A 9 -46.86 11.05 -17.24
CA LEU A 9 -45.91 11.47 -16.20
C LEU A 9 -45.15 10.28 -15.58
N VAL A 10 -45.83 9.15 -15.34
CA VAL A 10 -45.20 7.91 -14.85
C VAL A 10 -44.21 7.37 -15.87
N LEU A 11 -44.56 7.36 -17.17
CA LEU A 11 -43.67 6.93 -18.26
C LEU A 11 -42.39 7.77 -18.33
N ILE A 12 -42.51 9.10 -18.19
CA ILE A 12 -41.33 9.99 -18.15
C ILE A 12 -40.48 9.72 -16.90
N GLY A 13 -41.11 9.44 -15.75
CA GLY A 13 -40.42 9.04 -14.52
C GLY A 13 -39.61 7.76 -14.70
N SER A 14 -40.23 6.70 -15.22
CA SER A 14 -39.54 5.42 -15.47
C SER A 14 -38.37 5.55 -16.45
N LEU A 15 -38.50 6.39 -17.49
CA LEU A 15 -37.39 6.68 -18.41
C LEU A 15 -36.22 7.37 -17.71
N ARG A 16 -36.51 8.30 -16.78
CA ARG A 16 -35.49 8.96 -15.96
C ARG A 16 -34.79 7.98 -15.04
N ASP A 17 -35.55 7.09 -14.38
CA ASP A 17 -35.01 6.07 -13.49
C ASP A 17 -34.08 5.10 -14.25
N ILE A 18 -34.48 4.68 -15.46
CA ILE A 18 -33.63 3.86 -16.34
C ILE A 18 -32.31 4.57 -16.64
N GLY A 19 -32.34 5.86 -16.98
CA GLY A 19 -31.14 6.65 -17.19
C GLY A 19 -30.23 6.66 -15.95
N GLN A 20 -30.80 6.81 -14.76
CA GLN A 20 -30.05 6.75 -13.51
C GLN A 20 -29.43 5.36 -13.26
N TYR A 21 -30.16 4.28 -13.53
CA TYR A 21 -29.62 2.92 -13.42
C TYR A 21 -28.47 2.67 -14.41
N VAL A 22 -28.59 3.15 -15.65
CA VAL A 22 -27.51 3.04 -16.64
C VAL A 22 -26.26 3.77 -16.17
N HIS A 23 -26.39 5.00 -15.68
CA HIS A 23 -25.25 5.75 -15.13
C HIS A 23 -24.65 5.08 -13.89
N GLN A 24 -25.48 4.53 -13.00
CA GLN A 24 -25.02 3.81 -11.81
C GLN A 24 -24.24 2.53 -12.19
N LEU A 25 -24.72 1.80 -13.20
CA LEU A 25 -24.03 0.62 -13.73
C LEU A 25 -22.69 1.00 -14.34
N GLN A 26 -22.63 2.06 -15.15
CA GLN A 26 -21.37 2.56 -15.73
C GLN A 26 -20.35 2.90 -14.64
N ARG A 27 -20.78 3.62 -13.60
CA ARG A 27 -19.92 3.95 -12.47
C ARG A 27 -19.41 2.70 -11.75
N SER A 28 -20.31 1.75 -11.47
CA SER A 28 -19.94 0.50 -10.78
C SER A 28 -18.97 -0.34 -11.59
N VAL A 29 -19.07 -0.36 -12.92
CA VAL A 29 -18.10 -1.04 -13.80
C VAL A 29 -16.73 -0.39 -13.68
N ASN A 30 -16.65 0.94 -13.75
CA ASN A 30 -15.36 1.65 -13.59
C ASN A 30 -14.72 1.38 -12.22
N GLU A 31 -15.53 1.38 -11.15
CA GLU A 31 -15.06 1.06 -9.79
C GLU A 31 -14.54 -0.39 -9.70
N MET A 32 -15.20 -1.35 -10.37
CA MET A 32 -14.72 -2.73 -10.44
C MET A 32 -13.43 -2.87 -11.24
N GLU A 33 -13.28 -2.13 -12.33
CA GLU A 33 -12.04 -2.11 -13.12
C GLU A 33 -10.86 -1.63 -12.28
N GLU A 34 -11.05 -0.59 -11.46
CA GLU A 34 -10.04 -0.11 -10.52
C GLU A 34 -9.66 -1.17 -9.47
N LEU A 35 -10.65 -1.84 -8.87
CA LEU A 35 -10.39 -2.92 -7.90
C LEU A 35 -9.66 -4.11 -8.52
N VAL A 36 -10.00 -4.48 -9.75
CA VAL A 36 -9.29 -5.54 -10.49
C VAL A 36 -7.87 -5.12 -10.82
N ALA A 37 -7.65 -3.85 -11.16
CA ALA A 37 -6.31 -3.31 -11.39
C ALA A 37 -5.45 -3.38 -10.11
N LEU A 38 -6.00 -3.00 -8.95
CA LEU A 38 -5.31 -3.09 -7.65
C LEU A 38 -4.91 -4.53 -7.29
N ARG A 39 -5.75 -5.53 -7.63
CA ARG A 39 -5.41 -6.94 -7.40
C ARG A 39 -4.15 -7.40 -8.15
N GLY A 40 -3.87 -6.79 -9.31
CA GLY A 40 -2.71 -7.11 -10.12
C GLY A 40 -1.42 -6.40 -9.70
N GLU A 41 -1.50 -5.46 -8.76
CA GLU A 41 -0.35 -4.70 -8.30
C GLU A 41 0.61 -5.60 -7.50
N PRO A 42 1.91 -5.65 -7.83
CA PRO A 42 2.84 -6.49 -7.11
C PRO A 42 2.97 -6.03 -5.66
N LEU A 43 3.02 -6.99 -4.73
CA LEU A 43 3.33 -6.71 -3.34
C LEU A 43 4.72 -6.05 -3.25
N GLY A 44 4.82 -4.92 -2.54
CA GLY A 44 6.08 -4.18 -2.39
C GLY A 44 7.19 -5.04 -1.76
N VAL A 45 6.84 -5.90 -0.81
CA VAL A 45 7.73 -6.92 -0.23
C VAL A 45 6.98 -8.24 -0.19
N ALA A 46 7.32 -9.14 -1.11
CA ALA A 46 6.76 -10.48 -1.14
C ALA A 46 7.59 -11.46 -0.31
N ASP A 47 6.92 -12.35 0.41
CA ASP A 47 7.58 -13.52 0.98
C ASP A 47 7.86 -14.57 -0.10
N ARG A 48 8.89 -15.38 0.15
CA ARG A 48 9.19 -16.51 -0.73
C ARG A 48 8.12 -17.59 -0.57
N ALA A 49 7.87 -18.36 -1.62
CA ALA A 49 6.88 -19.45 -1.60
C ALA A 49 7.14 -20.51 -0.51
N ASP A 50 8.40 -20.67 -0.11
CA ASP A 50 8.87 -21.60 0.93
C ASP A 50 9.12 -20.92 2.29
N ALA A 51 8.67 -19.66 2.47
CA ALA A 51 8.87 -18.92 3.70
C ALA A 51 8.29 -19.66 4.90
N ARG A 52 9.09 -19.75 5.96
CA ARG A 52 8.70 -20.32 7.26
C ARG A 52 8.53 -19.18 8.26
N PRO A 53 7.70 -19.35 9.30
CA PRO A 53 7.67 -18.43 10.42
C PRO A 53 9.08 -18.21 10.97
N ILE A 54 9.43 -16.95 11.23
CA ILE A 54 10.74 -16.60 11.74
C ILE A 54 10.92 -17.17 13.16
N ALA A 55 11.99 -17.92 13.37
CA ALA A 55 12.46 -18.31 14.69
C ALA A 55 13.69 -17.45 15.03
N ILE A 56 13.58 -16.61 16.06
CA ILE A 56 14.67 -15.72 16.48
C ILE A 56 15.62 -16.51 17.37
N GLU A 57 16.63 -17.13 16.77
CA GLU A 57 17.70 -17.85 17.47
C GLU A 57 19.00 -17.03 17.57
N ALA A 58 19.13 -15.97 16.76
CA ALA A 58 20.31 -15.12 16.72
C ALA A 58 20.40 -14.22 17.96
N ASP A 59 21.63 -14.01 18.44
CA ASP A 59 21.95 -13.18 19.61
C ASP A 59 22.24 -11.72 19.25
N ALA A 60 21.99 -11.31 18.00
CA ALA A 60 22.26 -9.95 17.55
C ALA A 60 21.43 -9.55 16.33
N ILE A 61 21.18 -8.25 16.19
CA ILE A 61 20.74 -7.61 14.95
C ILE A 61 22.00 -7.18 14.19
N ARG A 62 22.14 -7.61 12.93
CA ARG A 62 23.30 -7.29 12.08
C ARG A 62 22.85 -6.65 10.77
N PHE A 63 23.40 -5.47 10.50
CA PHE A 63 23.46 -4.88 9.17
C PHE A 63 24.83 -5.19 8.60
N GLU A 64 24.88 -5.78 7.41
CA GLU A 64 26.12 -6.14 6.71
C GLU A 64 26.11 -5.48 5.33
N ASP A 65 26.98 -4.48 5.15
CA ASP A 65 27.14 -3.73 3.90
C ASP A 65 25.83 -3.22 3.28
N VAL A 66 24.94 -2.69 4.12
CA VAL A 66 23.59 -2.29 3.67
C VAL A 66 23.63 -0.94 2.95
N ILE A 67 23.09 -0.93 1.74
CA ILE A 67 22.83 0.28 0.95
C ILE A 67 21.32 0.43 0.82
N PHE A 68 20.78 1.57 1.27
CA PHE A 68 19.33 1.80 1.25
C PHE A 68 18.95 3.14 0.65
N ARG A 69 17.86 3.11 -0.14
CA ARG A 69 17.29 4.27 -0.82
C ARG A 69 15.79 4.06 -1.02
N TYR A 70 14.99 5.08 -0.78
CA TYR A 70 13.57 5.03 -1.14
C TYR A 70 13.37 5.15 -2.65
N ALA A 71 12.29 4.55 -3.16
CA ALA A 71 11.87 4.77 -4.54
C ALA A 71 11.68 6.27 -4.83
N GLY A 72 12.19 6.73 -5.96
CA GLY A 72 12.13 8.15 -6.37
C GLY A 72 13.21 9.06 -5.78
N GLN A 73 14.13 8.54 -4.95
CA GLN A 73 15.33 9.28 -4.54
C GLN A 73 16.53 8.89 -5.40
N ASP A 74 17.36 9.86 -5.78
CA ASP A 74 18.60 9.60 -6.53
C ASP A 74 19.72 9.10 -5.61
N ARG A 75 19.81 9.68 -4.42
CA ARG A 75 20.90 9.41 -3.46
C ARG A 75 20.45 8.43 -2.37
N PRO A 76 21.25 7.41 -2.05
CA PRO A 76 20.98 6.53 -0.91
C PRO A 76 21.10 7.30 0.41
N ILE A 77 20.24 6.92 1.36
CA ILE A 77 20.24 7.44 2.74
C ILE A 77 21.42 6.86 3.50
N ASP A 78 21.64 5.56 3.35
CA ASP A 78 22.73 4.81 3.96
C ASP A 78 23.61 4.20 2.86
N GLN A 79 24.92 4.40 2.95
CA GLN A 79 25.93 3.86 2.04
C GLN A 79 26.88 2.97 2.84
N HIS A 80 26.78 1.66 2.68
CA HIS A 80 27.62 0.66 3.35
C HIS A 80 27.44 0.60 4.88
N LEU A 81 26.19 0.63 5.35
CA LEU A 81 25.87 0.50 6.77
C LEU A 81 26.23 -0.90 7.27
N THR A 82 27.23 -0.97 8.16
CA THR A 82 27.61 -2.18 8.88
C THR A 82 27.56 -1.94 10.38
N VAL A 83 26.62 -2.59 11.06
CA VAL A 83 26.37 -2.44 12.51
C VAL A 83 25.95 -3.79 13.09
N ALA A 84 26.46 -4.10 14.28
CA ALA A 84 25.99 -5.22 15.09
C ALA A 84 25.45 -4.70 16.43
N ILE A 85 24.26 -5.15 16.81
CA ILE A 85 23.61 -4.84 18.08
C ILE A 85 23.36 -6.16 18.81
N SER A 86 24.09 -6.41 19.89
CA SER A 86 23.96 -7.65 20.68
C SER A 86 22.63 -7.71 21.45
N ALA A 87 22.19 -8.92 21.78
CA ALA A 87 21.03 -9.16 22.62
C ALA A 87 21.18 -8.46 23.97
N GLY A 88 20.12 -7.76 24.39
CA GLY A 88 20.11 -6.97 25.62
C GLY A 88 20.80 -5.61 25.52
N GLN A 89 21.49 -5.30 24.42
CA GLN A 89 22.09 -3.98 24.20
C GLN A 89 20.99 -2.94 23.94
N ARG A 90 21.16 -1.75 24.53
CA ARG A 90 20.32 -0.58 24.27
C ARG A 90 21.10 0.42 23.43
N VAL A 91 20.53 0.84 22.31
CA VAL A 91 21.18 1.76 21.36
C VAL A 91 20.30 2.99 21.15
N GLY A 92 20.91 4.17 21.23
CA GLY A 92 20.26 5.44 20.89
C GLY A 92 20.69 5.91 19.49
N LEU A 93 19.71 6.25 18.64
CA LEU A 93 19.97 6.83 17.32
C LEU A 93 19.91 8.37 17.42
N VAL A 94 21.04 9.04 17.16
CA VAL A 94 21.16 10.50 17.28
C VAL A 94 21.62 11.10 15.95
N GLY A 95 21.05 12.24 15.57
CA GLY A 95 21.46 13.00 14.38
C GLY A 95 20.40 13.97 13.89
N PRO A 96 20.72 14.84 12.92
CA PRO A 96 19.80 15.84 12.35
C PRO A 96 18.52 15.22 11.75
N SER A 97 17.46 16.02 11.58
CA SER A 97 16.28 15.56 10.84
C SER A 97 16.66 15.08 9.43
N GLY A 98 16.05 13.99 8.97
CA GLY A 98 16.36 13.40 7.66
C GLY A 98 17.62 12.52 7.59
N SER A 99 18.38 12.37 8.69
CA SER A 99 19.63 11.58 8.71
C SER A 99 19.46 10.04 8.63
N GLY A 100 18.27 9.53 8.27
CA GLY A 100 18.04 8.09 8.13
C GLY A 100 17.64 7.31 9.40
N LYS A 101 17.53 7.93 10.58
CA LYS A 101 17.16 7.23 11.84
C LYS A 101 15.86 6.42 11.74
N THR A 102 14.81 7.01 11.18
CA THR A 102 13.52 6.31 10.98
C THR A 102 13.66 5.21 9.94
N SER A 103 14.48 5.41 8.90
CA SER A 103 14.77 4.40 7.88
C SER A 103 15.50 3.19 8.49
N PHE A 104 16.48 3.42 9.37
CA PHE A 104 17.18 2.36 10.10
C PHE A 104 16.21 1.43 10.83
N VAL A 105 15.26 2.00 11.58
CA VAL A 105 14.26 1.21 12.32
C VAL A 105 13.31 0.47 11.36
N LYS A 106 12.93 1.09 10.24
CA LYS A 106 12.09 0.45 9.21
C LYS A 106 12.79 -0.72 8.53
N LEU A 107 14.10 -0.65 8.30
CA LEU A 107 14.86 -1.74 7.70
C LEU A 107 14.84 -3.01 8.57
N ILE A 108 14.86 -2.88 9.90
CA ILE A 108 14.72 -4.02 10.82
C ILE A 108 13.36 -4.72 10.64
N GLN A 109 12.32 -3.95 10.33
CA GLN A 109 10.94 -4.45 10.14
C GLN A 109 10.69 -5.00 8.73
N ARG A 110 11.64 -4.86 7.80
CA ARG A 110 11.51 -5.27 6.40
C ARG A 110 10.27 -4.68 5.72
N PHE A 111 10.09 -3.37 5.86
CA PHE A 111 8.98 -2.60 5.27
C PHE A 111 9.25 -2.13 3.84
#